data_AF-A0A212JIB1-F1
#
_entry.id   AF-A0A212JIB1-F1
#
_cell.length_a   1.000
_cell.length_b   1.000
_cell.length_c   1.000
_cell.angle_alpha   90.00
_cell.angle_beta   90.00
_cell.angle_gamma   90.00
#
_symmetry.space_group_name_H-M   'P 1'
#
loop_
_entity.id
_entity.type
_entity.pdbx_description
1 polymer ?
#
loop_
_entity_poly.entity_id
_entity_poly.type
_entity_poly.pdbx_seq_one_letter_code
_entity_poly.pdbx_strand_id
1 'polypeptide(L)'
;MSMQNTPFSSMPADSGGEPVCRRCGTCCLLGGPTLMLSDAALLVSGTLTLEALVCLRAGEWARDDSRKALRPLEGERLKIAGPGGRVHPWRCRYYREGAGCGIYEQRPAQCTALFCMDTGPLEALLAKGSHLGRYAALNALADGIPGFSTLSAASRALLPDLVSAHEEQVSVRAVLELADRLGFFPQQGQGLTVERYAEQGPLEGSEREAAVAELGEAARMDAAFRELCVERAGVPRAMLPFLFGRSVKDLLAEVGLKPVSGS
;
A
#
# COMPACT_ATOMS: atom_id res chain seq x y z
N MET A 1 41.59 8.54 19.06
CA MET A 1 40.49 9.52 19.10
C MET A 1 39.23 8.76 19.48
N SER A 2 38.96 8.65 20.78
CA SER A 2 37.84 7.88 21.32
C SER A 2 36.56 8.73 21.27
N MET A 3 35.53 8.20 20.61
CA MET A 3 34.20 8.79 20.59
C MET A 3 33.61 8.71 22.00
N GLN A 4 33.31 9.86 22.60
CA GLN A 4 32.66 9.93 23.90
C GLN A 4 31.17 9.66 23.71
N ASN A 5 30.71 8.59 24.35
CA ASN A 5 29.33 8.19 24.47
C ASN A 5 28.67 9.12 25.50
N THR A 6 27.94 10.16 25.07
CA THR A 6 27.16 11.00 25.98
C THR A 6 25.95 10.21 26.49
N PRO A 7 25.77 10.04 27.81
CA PRO A 7 24.64 9.32 28.36
C PRO A 7 23.34 10.09 28.14
N PHE A 8 22.26 9.34 27.92
CA PHE A 8 20.89 9.83 27.86
C PHE A 8 20.61 10.63 29.14
N SER A 9 20.47 11.95 29.01
CA SER A 9 20.16 12.82 30.15
C SER A 9 18.85 12.34 30.77
N SER A 10 18.91 11.90 32.04
CA SER A 10 17.76 11.40 32.78
C SER A 10 16.68 12.49 32.82
N MET A 11 15.54 12.19 32.18
CA MET A 11 14.34 13.01 32.28
C MET A 11 13.85 13.02 33.75
N PRO A 12 13.31 14.14 34.25
CA PRO A 12 12.69 14.16 35.56
C PRO A 12 11.51 13.17 35.59
N ALA A 13 11.31 12.53 36.74
CA ALA A 13 10.24 11.58 36.97
C ALA A 13 8.89 12.21 36.64
N ASP A 14 8.21 11.66 35.62
CA ASP A 14 6.93 12.14 35.15
C ASP A 14 5.82 11.76 36.14
N SER A 15 4.97 12.72 36.45
CA SER A 15 3.89 12.61 37.41
C SER A 15 2.78 11.70 36.87
N GLY A 16 2.83 10.40 37.21
CA GLY A 16 1.70 9.50 37.45
C GLY A 16 0.54 9.38 36.43
N GLY A 17 0.63 9.96 35.24
CA GLY A 17 -0.38 9.86 34.18
C GLY A 17 -0.12 8.69 33.24
N GLU A 18 -1.18 8.09 32.70
CA GLU A 18 -1.05 7.10 31.63
C GLU A 18 -0.38 7.75 30.41
N PRO A 19 0.59 7.08 29.77
CA PRO A 19 1.37 7.69 28.71
C PRO A 19 0.50 7.88 27.45
N VAL A 20 0.41 9.13 26.97
CA VAL A 20 -0.45 9.52 25.84
C VAL A 20 0.33 9.77 24.55
N CYS A 21 -0.35 9.63 23.40
CA CYS A 21 0.25 9.94 22.10
C CYS A 21 0.57 11.44 21.96
N ARG A 22 1.86 11.78 21.83
CA ARG A 22 2.38 13.15 21.63
C ARG A 22 2.17 13.72 20.22
N ARG A 23 1.44 13.04 19.33
CA ARG A 23 1.16 13.46 17.94
C ARG A 23 2.39 13.84 17.11
N CYS A 24 3.55 13.21 17.35
CA CYS A 24 4.81 13.53 16.65
C CYS A 24 4.79 13.25 15.15
N GLY A 25 3.88 12.38 14.68
CA GLY A 25 3.75 12.03 13.26
C GLY A 25 4.77 11.03 12.73
N THR A 26 5.64 10.47 13.57
CA THR A 26 6.60 9.42 13.17
C THR A 26 5.91 8.27 12.43
N CYS A 27 4.77 7.79 12.93
CA CYS A 27 4.00 6.74 12.28
C CYS A 27 3.51 7.12 10.86
N CYS A 28 3.14 8.39 10.66
CA CYS A 28 2.73 8.90 9.37
C CYS A 28 3.91 9.02 8.40
N LEU A 29 5.10 9.36 8.91
CA LEU A 29 6.34 9.50 8.14
C LEU A 29 6.97 8.15 7.75
N LEU A 30 6.74 7.09 8.54
CA LEU A 30 7.35 5.78 8.31
C LEU A 30 6.50 4.85 7.43
N GLY A 31 5.18 5.03 7.38
CA GLY A 31 4.36 4.08 6.63
C GLY A 31 2.88 4.38 6.53
N GLY A 32 2.26 5.07 7.49
CA GLY A 32 0.80 5.25 7.49
C GLY A 32 -0.01 3.93 7.53
N PRO A 33 -1.33 4.00 7.74
CA PRO A 33 -2.15 2.82 7.99
C PRO A 33 -2.55 2.10 6.70
N THR A 34 -2.63 0.77 6.74
CA THR A 34 -3.64 0.07 5.94
C THR A 34 -4.98 0.09 6.66
N LEU A 35 -6.07 -0.07 5.92
CA LEU A 35 -7.42 0.03 6.45
C LEU A 35 -7.92 -1.35 6.89
N MET A 36 -8.65 -1.36 8.00
CA MET A 36 -9.40 -2.50 8.50
C MET A 36 -10.85 -2.40 8.03
N LEU A 37 -11.58 -3.51 8.00
CA LEU A 37 -12.99 -3.53 7.56
C LEU A 37 -13.86 -2.52 8.32
N SER A 38 -13.56 -2.29 9.60
CA SER A 38 -14.21 -1.27 10.44
C SER A 38 -14.02 0.17 9.95
N ASP A 39 -12.99 0.43 9.14
CA ASP A 39 -12.69 1.76 8.59
C ASP A 39 -13.58 2.11 7.38
N ALA A 40 -14.44 1.20 6.91
CA ALA A 40 -15.40 1.49 5.83
C ALA A 40 -16.28 2.72 6.15
N ALA A 41 -16.61 2.94 7.43
CA ALA A 41 -17.36 4.11 7.88
C ALA A 41 -16.66 5.44 7.56
N LEU A 42 -15.31 5.46 7.53
CA LEU A 42 -14.53 6.65 7.18
C LEU A 42 -14.62 6.98 5.69
N LEU A 43 -14.94 5.99 4.84
CA LEU A 43 -15.18 6.20 3.42
C LEU A 43 -16.58 6.78 3.23
N VAL A 44 -17.58 6.21 3.92
CA VAL A 44 -18.98 6.67 3.86
C VAL A 44 -19.13 8.10 4.37
N SER A 45 -18.44 8.46 5.46
CA SER A 45 -18.45 9.84 6.00
C SER A 45 -17.73 10.86 5.11
N GLY A 46 -16.94 10.40 4.14
CA GLY A 46 -16.07 11.25 3.33
C GLY A 46 -14.80 11.73 4.04
N THR A 47 -14.50 11.22 5.24
CA THR A 47 -13.21 11.47 5.92
C THR A 47 -12.04 10.98 5.05
N LEU A 48 -12.21 9.79 4.48
CA LEU A 48 -11.30 9.20 3.50
C LEU A 48 -11.99 9.15 2.14
N THR A 49 -11.47 9.90 1.17
CA THR A 49 -11.91 9.83 -0.23
C THR A 49 -11.12 8.77 -0.99
N LEU A 50 -11.69 8.21 -2.06
CA LEU A 50 -11.00 7.16 -2.84
C LEU A 50 -9.68 7.65 -3.46
N GLU A 51 -9.56 8.93 -3.82
CA GLU A 51 -8.31 9.53 -4.31
C GLU A 51 -7.19 9.56 -3.28
N ALA A 52 -7.53 9.48 -1.99
CA ALA A 52 -6.57 9.43 -0.89
C ALA A 52 -6.07 8.01 -0.62
N LEU A 53 -6.61 7.00 -1.31
CA LEU A 53 -6.31 5.59 -1.09
C LEU A 53 -5.54 4.97 -2.26
N VAL A 54 -4.78 3.92 -1.95
CA VAL A 54 -4.19 3.00 -2.92
C VAL A 54 -4.56 1.58 -2.53
N CYS A 55 -4.78 0.71 -3.52
CA CYS A 55 -4.85 -0.73 -3.29
C CYS A 55 -3.45 -1.32 -3.33
N LEU A 56 -3.07 -2.02 -2.26
CA LEU A 56 -1.99 -2.99 -2.27
C LEU A 56 -2.59 -4.34 -2.66
N ARG A 57 -2.22 -4.86 -3.81
CA ARG A 57 -2.78 -6.06 -4.41
C ARG A 57 -2.16 -7.31 -3.81
N ALA A 58 -2.87 -8.43 -3.92
CA ALA A 58 -2.34 -9.73 -3.51
C ALA A 58 -1.03 -10.00 -4.26
N GLY A 59 -0.02 -10.43 -3.51
CA GLY A 59 1.33 -10.67 -3.99
C GLY A 59 2.30 -9.48 -3.86
N GLU A 60 1.84 -8.25 -3.67
CA GLU A 60 2.80 -7.16 -3.39
C GLU A 60 3.60 -7.47 -2.12
N TRP A 61 4.92 -7.26 -2.13
CA TRP A 61 5.70 -7.32 -0.91
C TRP A 61 5.31 -6.15 0.00
N ALA A 62 4.83 -6.47 1.20
CA ALA A 62 4.49 -5.50 2.21
C ALA A 62 5.25 -5.78 3.51
N ARG A 63 5.50 -4.72 4.26
CA ARG A 63 6.08 -4.82 5.60
C ARG A 63 5.06 -5.42 6.56
N ASP A 64 5.47 -6.51 7.21
CA ASP A 64 4.77 -7.14 8.32
C ASP A 64 5.59 -6.91 9.60
N ASP A 65 5.16 -5.92 10.38
CA ASP A 65 5.83 -5.55 11.63
C ASP A 65 5.69 -6.61 12.73
N SER A 66 4.67 -7.46 12.66
CA SER A 66 4.48 -8.56 13.62
C SER A 66 5.46 -9.69 13.39
N ARG A 67 5.83 -9.92 12.12
CA ARG A 67 6.79 -10.97 11.71
C ARG A 67 8.21 -10.47 11.46
N LYS A 68 8.42 -9.15 11.49
CA LYS A 68 9.69 -8.48 11.14
C LYS A 68 10.20 -8.88 9.75
N ALA A 69 9.29 -8.98 8.79
CA ALA A 69 9.56 -9.40 7.42
C ALA A 69 8.95 -8.44 6.37
N LEU A 70 9.56 -8.39 5.20
CA LEU A 70 8.88 -8.02 3.95
C LEU A 70 8.39 -9.31 3.31
N ARG A 71 7.08 -9.44 3.12
CA ARG A 71 6.47 -10.67 2.58
C ARG A 71 5.39 -10.38 1.55
N PRO A 72 5.17 -11.29 0.59
CA PRO A 72 4.04 -11.18 -0.33
C PRO A 72 2.71 -11.17 0.44
N LEU A 73 1.83 -10.25 0.07
CA LEU A 73 0.48 -10.18 0.62
C LEU A 73 -0.36 -11.39 0.17
N GLU A 74 -0.98 -12.08 1.13
CA GLU A 74 -1.92 -13.18 0.83
C GLU A 74 -3.20 -12.66 0.16
N GLY A 75 -3.68 -11.49 0.58
CA GLY A 75 -4.83 -10.80 0.03
C GLY A 75 -4.60 -9.30 -0.07
N GLU A 76 -5.44 -8.63 -0.87
CA GLU A 76 -5.35 -7.19 -1.04
C GLU A 76 -5.63 -6.41 0.25
N ARG A 77 -5.12 -5.17 0.31
CA ARG A 77 -5.33 -4.24 1.41
C ARG A 77 -5.44 -2.83 0.87
N LEU A 78 -6.44 -2.07 1.30
CA LEU A 78 -6.45 -0.64 1.06
C LEU A 78 -5.51 0.10 2.01
N LYS A 79 -4.76 1.07 1.50
CA LYS A 79 -3.80 1.87 2.26
C LYS A 79 -4.03 3.35 1.99
N ILE A 80 -3.85 4.19 3.00
CA ILE A 80 -3.79 5.64 2.78
C ILE A 80 -2.55 5.94 1.95
N ALA A 81 -2.77 6.50 0.75
CA ALA A 81 -1.76 6.86 -0.23
C ALA A 81 -0.74 7.88 0.34
N GLY A 82 0.41 7.98 -0.32
CA GLY A 82 1.47 8.87 0.11
C GLY A 82 2.49 9.10 -1.01
N PRO A 83 3.03 10.32 -1.18
CA PRO A 83 4.00 10.62 -2.24
C PRO A 83 5.40 9.99 -2.00
N GLY A 84 5.54 9.13 -0.99
CA GLY A 84 6.84 8.71 -0.49
C GLY A 84 7.64 9.86 0.14
N GLY A 85 8.89 9.60 0.47
CA GLY A 85 9.82 10.59 1.04
C GLY A 85 11.28 10.26 0.72
N ARG A 86 12.19 11.18 1.05
CA ARG A 86 13.64 10.99 0.81
C ARG A 86 14.26 9.87 1.64
N VAL A 87 13.71 9.61 2.84
CA VAL A 87 14.25 8.64 3.81
C VAL A 87 13.44 7.35 3.86
N HIS A 88 12.13 7.44 3.62
CA HIS A 88 11.23 6.28 3.56
C HIS A 88 10.42 6.31 2.27
N PRO A 89 10.16 5.16 1.64
CA PRO A 89 9.41 5.08 0.39
C PRO A 89 7.94 5.49 0.55
N TRP A 90 7.48 5.71 1.79
CA TRP A 90 6.10 6.09 2.08
C TRP A 90 6.00 7.22 3.10
N ARG A 91 5.09 8.17 2.84
CA ARG A 91 4.68 9.23 3.78
C ARG A 91 3.17 9.41 3.66
N CYS A 92 2.42 9.20 4.74
CA CYS A 92 0.96 9.31 4.75
C CYS A 92 0.49 10.69 4.24
N ARG A 93 -0.45 10.70 3.29
CA ARG A 93 -1.03 11.92 2.68
C ARG A 93 -1.67 12.88 3.68
N TYR A 94 -2.17 12.38 4.82
CA TYR A 94 -2.78 13.23 5.85
C TYR A 94 -1.78 13.81 6.86
N TYR A 95 -0.47 13.53 6.71
CA TYR A 95 0.55 14.19 7.50
C TYR A 95 0.76 15.63 7.02
N ARG A 96 0.73 16.57 7.96
CA ARG A 96 1.04 17.98 7.74
C ARG A 96 2.31 18.32 8.48
N GLU A 97 3.33 18.77 7.76
CA GLU A 97 4.62 19.18 8.34
C GLU A 97 4.38 20.25 9.42
N GLY A 98 4.98 20.07 10.60
CA GLY A 98 4.79 20.97 11.75
C GLY A 98 3.43 20.90 12.46
N ALA A 99 2.39 20.29 11.88
CA ALA A 99 1.04 20.20 12.46
C ALA A 99 0.59 18.77 12.81
N GLY A 100 1.27 17.73 12.28
CA GLY A 100 0.96 16.33 12.56
C GLY A 100 -0.17 15.77 11.71
N CYS A 101 -0.90 14.78 12.22
CA CYS A 101 -1.98 14.11 11.50
C CYS A 101 -3.21 15.03 11.35
N GLY A 102 -3.63 15.29 10.11
CA GLY A 102 -4.79 16.13 9.78
C GLY A 102 -6.15 15.48 10.01
N ILE A 103 -6.20 14.16 10.25
CA ILE A 103 -7.42 13.39 10.55
C ILE A 103 -7.33 12.71 11.92
N TYR A 104 -6.60 13.30 12.87
CA TYR A 104 -6.26 12.63 14.14
C TYR A 104 -7.48 12.14 14.93
N GLU A 105 -8.57 12.91 14.97
CA GLU A 105 -9.81 12.53 15.66
C GLU A 105 -10.63 11.46 14.91
N GLN A 106 -10.40 11.31 13.61
CA GLN A 106 -11.11 10.37 12.73
C GLN A 106 -10.11 9.40 12.09
N ARG A 107 -9.10 9.01 12.87
CA ARG A 107 -7.97 8.21 12.40
C ARG A 107 -8.40 6.74 12.21
N PRO A 108 -7.85 6.04 11.20
CA PRO A 108 -8.16 4.62 10.99
C PRO A 108 -7.80 3.73 12.18
N ALA A 109 -8.37 2.53 12.22
CA ALA A 109 -8.20 1.55 13.29
C ALA A 109 -6.72 1.28 13.62
N GLN A 110 -5.85 1.13 12.62
CA GLN A 110 -4.41 0.96 12.86
C GLN A 110 -3.76 2.17 13.51
N CYS A 111 -4.14 3.39 13.11
CA CYS A 111 -3.65 4.60 13.74
C CYS A 111 -4.16 4.75 15.18
N THR A 112 -5.35 4.23 15.48
CA THR A 112 -5.90 4.20 16.83
C THR A 112 -5.20 3.18 17.72
N ALA A 113 -4.89 1.99 17.18
CA ALA A 113 -4.19 0.93 17.91
C ALA A 113 -2.70 1.21 18.08
N LEU A 114 -2.09 2.04 17.24
CA LEU A 114 -0.67 2.31 17.29
C LEU A 114 -0.29 3.21 18.47
N PHE A 115 0.51 2.65 19.37
CA PHE A 115 1.21 3.38 20.41
C PHE A 115 2.72 3.11 20.32
N CYS A 116 3.55 4.16 20.25
CA CYS A 116 4.98 4.00 19.91
C CYS A 116 5.81 3.33 21.02
N MET A 117 5.33 3.36 22.27
CA MET A 117 6.00 2.71 23.40
C MET A 117 5.54 1.26 23.60
N ASP A 118 4.42 0.86 23.01
CA ASP A 118 3.91 -0.51 23.01
C ASP A 118 3.11 -0.78 21.73
N THR A 119 3.71 -1.56 20.82
CA THR A 119 3.08 -1.92 19.54
C THR A 119 2.18 -3.15 19.62
N GLY A 120 2.06 -3.80 20.79
CA GLY A 120 1.29 -5.03 20.98
C GLY A 120 -0.16 -4.96 20.46
N PRO A 121 -0.94 -3.90 20.79
CA PRO A 121 -2.29 -3.74 20.27
C PRO A 121 -2.37 -3.63 18.74
N LEU A 122 -1.42 -2.93 18.11
CA LEU A 122 -1.35 -2.84 16.65
C LEU A 122 -1.01 -4.20 16.04
N GLU A 123 -0.02 -4.91 16.59
CA GLU A 123 0.39 -6.22 16.10
C GLU A 123 -0.76 -7.23 16.20
N ALA A 124 -1.53 -7.22 17.29
CA ALA A 124 -2.72 -8.05 17.44
C ALA A 124 -3.81 -7.72 16.41
N LEU A 125 -4.05 -6.42 16.15
CA LEU A 125 -4.99 -5.97 15.12
C LEU A 125 -4.55 -6.43 13.72
N LEU A 126 -3.27 -6.30 13.39
CA LEU A 126 -2.70 -6.71 12.10
C LEU A 126 -2.74 -8.23 11.89
N ALA A 127 -2.54 -9.01 12.96
CA ALA A 127 -2.51 -10.47 12.87
C ALA A 127 -3.91 -11.11 12.81
N LYS A 128 -4.92 -10.48 13.40
CA LYS A 128 -6.25 -11.10 13.60
C LYS A 128 -7.41 -10.34 12.95
N GLY A 129 -7.21 -9.07 12.61
CA GLY A 129 -8.27 -8.23 12.06
C GLY A 129 -8.51 -8.47 10.57
N SER A 130 -9.73 -8.19 10.12
CA SER A 130 -10.07 -8.22 8.70
C SER A 130 -9.65 -6.93 8.03
N HIS A 131 -8.79 -7.01 7.01
CA HIS A 131 -8.42 -5.85 6.20
C HIS A 131 -9.55 -5.42 5.27
N LEU A 132 -9.64 -4.11 5.00
CA LEU A 132 -10.57 -3.58 4.02
C LEU A 132 -10.01 -3.76 2.60
N GLY A 133 -10.75 -4.50 1.76
CA GLY A 133 -10.50 -4.63 0.33
C GLY A 133 -11.40 -3.70 -0.51
N ARG A 134 -11.13 -3.65 -1.82
CA ARG A 134 -11.86 -2.86 -2.82
C ARG A 134 -13.34 -3.24 -2.88
N TYR A 135 -13.67 -4.53 -2.89
CA TYR A 135 -15.07 -4.98 -3.00
C TYR A 135 -15.91 -4.54 -1.79
N ALA A 136 -15.42 -4.74 -0.57
CA ALA A 136 -16.08 -4.28 0.64
C ALA A 136 -16.22 -2.75 0.69
N ALA A 137 -15.18 -2.02 0.25
CA ALA A 137 -15.22 -0.56 0.16
C ALA A 137 -16.25 -0.06 -0.88
N LEU A 138 -16.28 -0.66 -2.07
CA LEU A 138 -17.23 -0.30 -3.13
C LEU A 138 -18.68 -0.62 -2.72
N ASN A 139 -18.91 -1.73 -2.05
CA ASN A 139 -20.24 -2.07 -1.51
C ASN A 139 -20.70 -1.05 -0.46
N ALA A 140 -19.81 -0.63 0.44
CA ALA A 140 -20.12 0.41 1.42
C ALA A 140 -20.44 1.77 0.78
N LEU A 141 -20.00 2.00 -0.46
CA LEU A 141 -20.17 3.23 -1.23
C LEU A 141 -21.22 3.12 -2.36
N ALA A 142 -22.05 2.07 -2.36
CA ALA A 142 -23.00 1.79 -3.44
C ALA A 142 -23.96 2.96 -3.70
N ASP A 143 -24.42 3.62 -2.63
CA ASP A 143 -25.36 4.75 -2.71
C ASP A 143 -24.71 6.07 -3.15
N GLY A 144 -23.38 6.15 -3.09
CA GLY A 144 -22.63 7.34 -3.46
C GLY A 144 -21.18 7.29 -3.00
N ILE A 145 -20.31 7.94 -3.78
CA ILE A 145 -18.88 8.03 -3.49
C ILE A 145 -18.56 9.49 -3.14
N PRO A 146 -18.26 9.81 -1.87
CA PRO A 146 -17.83 11.14 -1.47
C PRO A 146 -16.61 11.62 -2.28
N GLY A 147 -16.67 12.87 -2.77
CA GLY A 147 -15.66 13.46 -3.66
C GLY A 147 -15.87 13.15 -5.16
N PHE A 148 -16.81 12.26 -5.51
CA PHE A 148 -17.07 11.85 -6.90
C PHE A 148 -18.56 11.93 -7.26
N SER A 149 -19.21 13.05 -6.93
CA SER A 149 -20.65 13.26 -7.15
C SER A 149 -21.06 13.26 -8.63
N THR A 150 -20.12 13.52 -9.54
CA THR A 150 -20.36 13.53 -10.99
C THR A 150 -20.35 12.13 -11.61
N LEU A 151 -19.92 11.10 -10.88
CA LEU A 151 -19.88 9.73 -11.39
C LEU A 151 -21.30 9.15 -11.46
N SER A 152 -21.73 8.73 -12.64
CA SER A 152 -23.07 8.18 -12.85
C SER A 152 -23.31 6.90 -12.04
N ALA A 153 -24.57 6.59 -11.72
CA ALA A 153 -24.92 5.34 -11.04
C ALA A 153 -24.49 4.10 -11.85
N ALA A 154 -24.61 4.15 -13.17
CA ALA A 154 -24.13 3.09 -14.05
C ALA A 154 -22.61 2.92 -13.93
N SER A 155 -21.83 4.00 -14.10
CA SER A 155 -20.37 3.94 -13.96
C SER A 155 -19.93 3.43 -12.59
N ARG A 156 -20.64 3.79 -11.51
CA ARG A 156 -20.38 3.26 -10.15
C ARG A 156 -20.64 1.76 -10.06
N ALA A 157 -21.75 1.29 -10.63
CA ALA A 157 -22.11 -0.12 -10.62
C ALA A 157 -21.12 -1.00 -11.39
N LEU A 158 -20.42 -0.45 -12.40
CA LEU A 158 -19.38 -1.17 -13.14
C LEU A 158 -18.05 -1.32 -12.38
N LEU A 159 -17.79 -0.54 -11.31
CA LEU A 159 -16.47 -0.51 -10.67
C LEU A 159 -16.00 -1.88 -10.15
N PRO A 160 -16.84 -2.70 -9.47
CA PRO A 160 -16.42 -4.04 -9.03
C PRO A 160 -16.04 -4.97 -10.20
N ASP A 161 -16.75 -4.87 -11.32
CA ASP A 161 -16.47 -5.67 -12.52
C ASP A 161 -15.16 -5.24 -13.18
N LEU A 162 -14.89 -3.93 -13.26
CA LEU A 162 -13.62 -3.41 -13.76
C LEU A 162 -12.44 -3.86 -12.89
N VAL A 163 -12.60 -3.86 -11.56
CA VAL A 163 -11.60 -4.39 -10.64
C VAL A 163 -11.36 -5.87 -10.92
N SER A 164 -12.43 -6.67 -11.03
CA SER A 164 -12.31 -8.12 -11.25
C SER A 164 -11.66 -8.45 -12.60
N ALA A 165 -12.09 -7.78 -13.67
CA ALA A 165 -11.50 -7.94 -15.00
C ALA A 165 -10.02 -7.55 -15.05
N HIS A 166 -9.62 -6.49 -14.33
CA HIS A 166 -8.22 -6.09 -14.24
C HIS A 166 -7.37 -7.13 -13.50
N GLU A 167 -7.87 -7.68 -12.39
CA GLU A 167 -7.16 -8.75 -11.66
C GLU A 167 -6.97 -10.01 -12.51
N GLU A 168 -7.98 -10.39 -13.29
CA GLU A 168 -7.93 -11.55 -14.19
C GLU A 168 -6.92 -11.34 -15.33
N GLN A 169 -6.93 -10.16 -15.96
CA GLN A 169 -6.04 -9.87 -17.09
C GLN A 169 -4.60 -9.61 -16.66
N VAL A 170 -4.39 -9.03 -15.48
CA VAL A 170 -3.08 -8.57 -15.01
C VAL A 170 -2.88 -8.99 -13.56
N SER A 171 -2.55 -10.25 -13.31
CA SER A 171 -2.25 -10.73 -11.96
C SER A 171 -0.92 -10.18 -11.43
N VAL A 172 -0.96 -9.28 -10.44
CA VAL A 172 0.26 -8.74 -9.81
C VAL A 172 1.07 -9.82 -9.09
N ARG A 173 0.42 -10.83 -8.51
CA ARG A 173 1.10 -11.98 -7.94
C ARG A 173 1.96 -12.70 -8.99
N ALA A 174 1.36 -13.04 -10.14
CA ALA A 174 2.09 -13.74 -11.20
C ALA A 174 3.26 -12.89 -11.74
N VAL A 175 3.03 -11.59 -11.95
CA VAL A 175 4.06 -10.64 -12.37
C VAL A 175 5.24 -10.60 -11.39
N LEU A 176 4.98 -10.47 -10.09
CA LEU A 176 6.02 -10.35 -9.07
C LEU A 176 6.73 -11.67 -8.78
N GLU A 177 6.03 -12.79 -8.87
CA GLU A 177 6.63 -14.12 -8.81
C GLU A 177 7.60 -14.35 -9.98
N LEU A 178 7.20 -13.96 -11.19
CA LEU A 178 8.06 -14.05 -12.37
C LEU A 178 9.28 -13.12 -12.27
N ALA A 179 9.11 -11.91 -11.73
CA ALA A 179 10.22 -11.01 -11.42
C ALA A 179 11.20 -11.63 -10.39
N ASP A 180 10.68 -12.27 -9.33
CA ASP A 180 11.49 -12.96 -8.33
C ASP A 180 12.33 -14.09 -8.95
N ARG A 181 11.72 -14.87 -9.86
CA ARG A 181 12.40 -15.94 -10.62
C ARG A 181 13.49 -15.41 -11.56
N LEU A 182 13.40 -14.14 -11.96
CA LEU A 182 14.45 -13.43 -12.71
C LEU A 182 15.52 -12.80 -11.80
N GLY A 183 15.40 -12.96 -10.47
CA GLY A 183 16.31 -12.39 -9.48
C GLY A 183 15.94 -10.98 -9.02
N PHE A 184 14.77 -10.47 -9.41
CA PHE A 184 14.28 -9.15 -9.02
C PHE A 184 13.27 -9.25 -7.88
N PHE A 185 13.73 -8.95 -6.68
CA PHE A 185 12.95 -8.90 -5.45
C PHE A 185 13.50 -7.77 -4.57
N PRO A 186 12.76 -7.31 -3.54
CA PRO A 186 13.25 -6.27 -2.65
C PRO A 186 14.59 -6.62 -2.01
N GLN A 187 15.66 -5.87 -2.30
CA GLN A 187 17.02 -6.16 -1.82
C GLN A 187 17.33 -5.59 -0.42
N GLN A 188 16.50 -4.66 0.09
CA GLN A 188 16.78 -3.95 1.34
C GLN A 188 15.53 -3.87 2.22
N GLY A 189 15.52 -4.65 3.29
CA GLY A 189 14.45 -4.66 4.28
C GLY A 189 14.62 -3.72 5.48
N GLN A 190 15.53 -2.72 5.49
CA GLN A 190 15.83 -1.94 6.73
C GLN A 190 16.02 -2.84 7.99
N GLY A 191 16.67 -4.01 7.85
CA GLY A 191 16.82 -4.99 8.93
C GLY A 191 15.69 -6.05 9.03
N LEU A 192 14.73 -6.05 8.11
CA LEU A 192 13.71 -7.08 7.94
C LEU A 192 14.23 -8.20 7.04
N THR A 193 13.76 -9.43 7.31
CA THR A 193 13.93 -10.54 6.36
C THR A 193 13.03 -10.33 5.14
N VAL A 194 13.43 -10.86 3.97
CA VAL A 194 12.62 -10.80 2.76
C VAL A 194 12.17 -12.22 2.44
N GLU A 195 10.86 -12.47 2.54
CA GLU A 195 10.24 -13.72 2.13
C GLU A 195 10.07 -13.70 0.61
N ARG A 196 10.61 -14.70 -0.08
CA ARG A 196 10.55 -14.83 -1.55
C ARG A 196 9.39 -15.73 -1.98
N TYR A 197 9.01 -15.64 -3.24
CA TYR A 197 8.03 -16.57 -3.84
C TYR A 197 8.66 -17.90 -4.20
N ALA A 198 9.83 -17.84 -4.84
CA ALA A 198 10.45 -18.99 -5.45
C ALA A 198 11.32 -19.76 -4.44
N GLU A 199 11.00 -21.04 -4.23
CA GLU A 199 11.95 -22.03 -3.67
C GLU A 199 12.96 -22.52 -4.72
N GLN A 200 12.71 -22.22 -6.00
CA GLN A 200 13.45 -22.71 -7.16
C GLN A 200 14.52 -21.71 -7.63
N GLY A 201 15.54 -22.23 -8.33
CA GLY A 201 16.63 -21.44 -8.88
C GLY A 201 16.20 -20.41 -9.95
N PRO A 202 17.08 -19.46 -10.30
CA PRO A 202 16.77 -18.42 -11.28
C PRO A 202 16.51 -19.00 -12.67
N LEU A 203 15.66 -18.31 -13.44
CA LEU A 203 15.41 -18.64 -14.85
C LEU A 203 16.62 -18.33 -15.74
N GLU A 204 16.92 -19.24 -16.66
CA GLU A 204 18.04 -19.13 -17.60
C GLU A 204 17.59 -19.32 -19.06
N GLY A 205 18.45 -18.94 -20.01
CA GLY A 205 18.23 -19.16 -21.45
C GLY A 205 16.88 -18.66 -21.97
N SER A 206 16.20 -19.49 -22.75
CA SER A 206 14.93 -19.17 -23.40
C SER A 206 13.77 -18.93 -22.41
N GLU A 207 13.80 -19.57 -21.24
CA GLU A 207 12.77 -19.36 -20.21
C GLU A 207 12.88 -17.95 -19.62
N ARG A 208 14.12 -17.46 -19.44
CA ARG A 208 14.39 -16.09 -19.03
C ARG A 208 13.87 -15.07 -20.05
N GLU A 209 14.08 -15.33 -21.34
CA GLU A 209 13.61 -14.46 -22.43
C GLU A 209 12.08 -14.41 -22.50
N ALA A 210 11.42 -15.58 -22.41
CA ALA A 210 9.96 -15.67 -22.35
C ALA A 210 9.39 -14.91 -21.15
N ALA A 211 10.00 -15.07 -19.97
CA ALA A 211 9.59 -14.37 -18.76
C ALA A 211 9.68 -12.84 -18.90
N VAL A 212 10.76 -12.33 -19.50
CA VAL A 212 10.91 -10.89 -19.76
C VAL A 212 9.86 -10.38 -20.75
N ALA A 213 9.54 -11.15 -21.80
CA ALA A 213 8.51 -10.80 -22.76
C ALA A 213 7.11 -10.73 -22.10
N GLU A 214 6.79 -11.71 -21.25
CA GLU A 214 5.54 -11.79 -20.49
C GLU A 214 5.39 -10.60 -19.53
N LEU A 215 6.43 -10.23 -18.78
CA LEU A 215 6.42 -9.03 -17.94
C LEU A 215 6.17 -7.76 -18.75
N GLY A 216 6.77 -7.66 -19.93
CA GLY A 216 6.56 -6.55 -20.85
C GLY A 216 5.12 -6.47 -21.37
N GLU A 217 4.51 -7.61 -21.66
CA GLU A 217 3.10 -7.71 -22.07
C GLU A 217 2.16 -7.31 -20.93
N ALA A 218 2.36 -7.84 -19.72
CA ALA A 218 1.56 -7.49 -18.55
C ALA A 218 1.62 -5.98 -18.25
N ALA A 219 2.80 -5.36 -18.37
CA ALA A 219 2.95 -3.92 -18.19
C ALA A 219 2.20 -3.09 -19.25
N ARG A 220 2.19 -3.53 -20.51
CA ARG A 220 1.43 -2.87 -21.59
C ARG A 220 -0.08 -3.05 -21.42
N MET A 221 -0.52 -4.25 -21.04
CA MET A 221 -1.92 -4.56 -20.77
C MET A 221 -2.46 -3.71 -19.62
N ASP A 222 -1.71 -3.63 -18.50
CA ASP A 222 -2.05 -2.77 -17.36
C ASP A 222 -2.23 -1.31 -17.77
N ALA A 223 -1.28 -0.76 -18.54
CA ALA A 223 -1.33 0.62 -19.01
C ALA A 223 -2.54 0.86 -19.91
N ALA A 224 -2.76 0.00 -20.91
CA ALA A 224 -3.88 0.11 -21.84
C ALA A 224 -5.24 -0.01 -21.12
N PHE A 225 -5.37 -0.94 -20.17
CA PHE A 225 -6.60 -1.12 -19.40
C PHE A 225 -6.95 0.13 -18.59
N ARG A 226 -5.95 0.72 -17.91
CA ARG A 226 -6.12 1.97 -17.15
C ARG A 226 -6.56 3.12 -18.05
N GLU A 227 -5.97 3.26 -19.23
CA GLU A 227 -6.35 4.29 -20.20
C GLU A 227 -7.78 4.10 -20.70
N LEU A 228 -8.15 2.87 -21.09
CA LEU A 228 -9.50 2.55 -21.55
C LEU A 228 -10.56 2.77 -20.47
N CYS A 229 -10.28 2.46 -19.20
CA CYS A 229 -11.21 2.75 -18.11
C CYS A 229 -11.51 4.25 -17.99
N VAL A 230 -10.50 5.09 -18.18
CA VAL A 230 -10.66 6.55 -18.12
C VAL A 230 -11.42 7.05 -19.35
N GLU A 231 -10.99 6.65 -20.54
CA GLU A 231 -11.50 7.20 -21.80
C GLU A 231 -12.87 6.66 -22.19
N ARG A 232 -13.17 5.40 -21.84
CA ARG A 232 -14.35 4.67 -22.31
C ARG A 232 -15.35 4.36 -21.22
N ALA A 233 -14.89 4.01 -20.02
CA ALA A 233 -15.78 3.73 -18.89
C ALA A 233 -16.08 4.98 -18.02
N GLY A 234 -15.45 6.12 -18.33
CA GLY A 234 -15.65 7.37 -17.60
C GLY A 234 -15.12 7.34 -16.17
N VAL A 235 -14.18 6.45 -15.87
CA VAL A 235 -13.56 6.33 -14.54
C VAL A 235 -12.65 7.54 -14.30
N PRO A 236 -12.86 8.33 -13.24
CA PRO A 236 -11.97 9.43 -12.90
C PRO A 236 -10.54 8.92 -12.66
N ARG A 237 -9.54 9.56 -13.28
CA ARG A 237 -8.12 9.19 -13.11
C ARG A 237 -7.68 9.11 -11.65
N ALA A 238 -8.24 9.96 -10.80
CA ALA A 238 -7.95 10.00 -9.37
C ALA A 238 -8.38 8.71 -8.62
N MET A 239 -9.29 7.91 -9.17
CA MET A 239 -9.71 6.63 -8.59
C MET A 239 -8.79 5.46 -8.95
N LEU A 240 -7.93 5.59 -9.97
CA LEU A 240 -7.12 4.47 -10.47
C LEU A 240 -6.20 3.85 -9.41
N PRO A 241 -5.54 4.60 -8.51
CA PRO A 241 -4.74 3.99 -7.45
C PRO A 241 -5.58 3.14 -6.48
N PHE A 242 -6.82 3.56 -6.20
CA PHE A 242 -7.75 2.76 -5.40
C PHE A 242 -8.23 1.53 -6.18
N LEU A 243 -8.63 1.69 -7.45
CA LEU A 243 -9.22 0.61 -8.24
C LEU A 243 -8.20 -0.44 -8.68
N PHE A 244 -7.01 -0.02 -9.10
CA PHE A 244 -6.04 -0.89 -9.77
C PHE A 244 -4.67 -0.91 -9.08
N GLY A 245 -4.55 -0.24 -7.93
CA GLY A 245 -3.27 -0.13 -7.23
C GLY A 245 -2.22 0.65 -8.03
N ARG A 246 -0.96 0.41 -7.69
CA ARG A 246 0.20 0.91 -8.43
C ARG A 246 0.28 0.23 -9.80
N SER A 247 0.86 0.92 -10.78
CA SER A 247 1.03 0.31 -12.11
C SER A 247 2.01 -0.86 -12.05
N VAL A 248 1.86 -1.83 -12.95
CA VAL A 248 2.81 -2.94 -13.07
C VAL A 248 4.23 -2.42 -13.28
N LYS A 249 4.38 -1.35 -14.06
CA LYS A 249 5.66 -0.66 -14.27
C LYS A 249 6.28 -0.16 -12.96
N ASP A 250 5.49 0.48 -12.11
CA ASP A 250 5.98 1.01 -10.82
C ASP A 250 6.36 -0.13 -9.86
N LEU A 251 5.57 -1.20 -9.85
CA LEU A 251 5.83 -2.40 -9.03
C LEU A 251 7.12 -3.11 -9.45
N LEU A 252 7.34 -3.28 -10.76
CA LEU A 252 8.59 -3.84 -11.28
C LEU A 252 9.80 -2.96 -10.96
N ALA A 253 9.65 -1.63 -11.06
CA ALA A 253 10.72 -0.70 -10.70
C ALA A 253 11.10 -0.77 -9.21
N GLU A 254 10.13 -1.02 -8.32
CA GLU A 254 10.36 -1.17 -6.87
C GLU A 254 11.21 -2.39 -6.52
N VAL A 255 11.08 -3.49 -7.27
CA VAL A 255 11.92 -4.69 -7.12
C VAL A 255 13.23 -4.62 -7.92
N GLY A 256 13.52 -3.47 -8.53
CA GLY A 256 14.76 -3.21 -9.25
C GLY A 256 14.73 -3.55 -10.74
N LEU A 257 13.59 -4.01 -11.27
CA LEU A 257 13.43 -4.29 -12.70
C LEU A 257 12.98 -3.01 -13.42
N LYS A 258 13.93 -2.36 -14.09
CA LYS A 258 13.69 -1.13 -14.85
C LYS A 258 13.62 -1.43 -16.34
N PRO A 259 12.71 -0.77 -17.10
CA PRO A 259 12.75 -0.82 -18.55
C PRO A 259 14.13 -0.37 -19.03
N VAL A 260 14.67 -1.05 -20.05
CA VAL A 260 15.87 -0.55 -20.73
C VAL A 260 15.47 0.78 -21.37
N SER A 261 16.15 1.87 -21.00
CA SER A 261 15.99 3.16 -21.68
C SER A 261 16.27 2.91 -23.15
N GLY A 262 15.25 3.03 -24.00
CA GLY A 262 15.40 2.88 -25.44
C GLY A 262 16.49 3.82 -25.95
N SER A 263 17.38 3.27 -26.77
CA SER A 263 18.32 4.01 -27.63
C SER A 263 17.57 4.82 -28.68
#